data_AF-A0A448WEQ0-F1
#
_entry.id   AF-A0A448WEQ0-F1
#
_cell.length_a   1.000
_cell.length_b   1.000
_cell.length_c   1.000
_cell.angle_alpha   90.00
_cell.angle_beta   90.00
_cell.angle_gamma   90.00
#
_symmetry.space_group_name_H-M   'P 1'
#
loop_
_entity.id
_entity.type
_entity.pdbx_description
1 polymer ?
#
loop_
_entity_poly.entity_id
_entity_poly.type
_entity_poly.pdbx_seq_one_letter_code
_entity_poly.pdbx_strand_id
1 'polypeptide(L)'
;METNGFPFEDKSPTAPRGRAKIIYPKDKLDIWESCAENERMCCRCFNKFVVDKFGTAVSLGPCIYHWGKPVRQKSFGSGFELLYSCCQADLGQTGCQICPAGHVHDSNKRLDLDGFITMLPALPVDPTSSICNVYAVDCEMVYTTAGFELARVTVVDSHLRSVIDRIVKPDNPIVDCNSRFSGLQAENLINSEIRLTDIQMELLQLWDDETILIGHSLENDLFALKVLGLFSKIYS
;
A
#
# COMPACT_ATOMS: atom_id res chain seq x y z
N MET A 1 11.10 24.22 0.82
CA MET A 1 11.00 22.90 0.15
C MET A 1 11.30 21.80 1.16
N GLU A 2 10.65 21.84 2.32
CA GLU A 2 10.92 20.99 3.51
C GLU A 2 9.72 20.08 3.86
N THR A 3 8.77 19.90 2.94
CA THR A 3 7.40 19.46 3.29
C THR A 3 6.94 18.14 2.69
N ASN A 4 7.79 17.36 2.03
CA ASN A 4 7.38 16.06 1.50
C ASN A 4 8.22 14.98 2.18
N GLY A 5 7.60 14.33 3.18
CA GLY A 5 8.23 13.39 4.09
C GLY A 5 8.73 12.12 3.40
N PHE A 6 9.93 11.72 3.79
CA PHE A 6 10.56 10.43 3.49
C PHE A 6 10.76 9.70 4.82
N PRO A 7 10.98 8.38 4.83
CA PRO A 7 11.60 7.76 5.97
C PRO A 7 13.02 8.30 6.13
N PHE A 8 13.23 9.16 7.12
CA PHE A 8 14.56 9.65 7.44
C PHE A 8 15.33 8.57 8.18
N GLU A 9 16.61 8.43 7.83
CA GLU A 9 17.58 7.71 8.65
C GLU A 9 17.48 8.20 10.11
N ASP A 10 17.26 7.29 11.05
CA ASP A 10 17.36 7.62 12.47
C ASP A 10 18.82 7.88 12.83
N LYS A 11 19.20 9.16 12.84
CA LYS A 11 20.55 9.62 13.20
C LYS A 11 20.76 9.72 14.71
N SER A 12 19.82 9.25 15.53
CA SER A 12 20.01 9.29 16.99
C SER A 12 21.19 8.40 17.40
N PRO A 13 21.97 8.79 18.43
CA PRO A 13 23.18 8.06 18.83
C PRO A 13 22.94 6.61 19.25
N THR A 14 21.68 6.25 19.52
CA THR A 14 21.23 4.94 19.99
C THR A 14 20.40 4.18 18.94
N ALA A 15 20.26 4.71 17.73
CA ALA A 15 19.49 4.07 16.67
C ALA A 15 20.17 2.77 16.21
N PRO A 16 19.49 1.62 16.23
CA PRO A 16 20.02 0.43 15.57
C PRO A 16 20.10 0.69 14.05
N ARG A 17 21.26 0.44 13.43
CA ARG A 17 21.45 0.55 11.98
C ARG A 17 20.37 -0.25 11.25
N GLY A 18 19.70 0.36 10.26
CA GLY A 18 18.76 -0.32 9.35
C GLY A 18 17.26 -0.14 9.64
N ARG A 19 16.83 0.88 10.40
CA ARG A 19 15.39 1.19 10.53
C ARG A 19 14.97 2.39 9.67
N ALA A 20 14.05 2.16 8.74
CA ALA A 20 13.26 3.20 8.10
C ALA A 20 12.21 3.73 9.09
N LYS A 21 12.06 5.05 9.21
CA LYS A 21 11.05 5.67 10.08
C LYS A 21 9.91 6.25 9.25
N ILE A 22 8.79 5.55 9.14
CA ILE A 22 7.65 6.04 8.38
C ILE A 22 6.98 7.20 9.15
N ILE A 23 6.95 8.40 8.56
CA ILE A 23 6.32 9.59 9.16
C ILE A 23 4.91 9.72 8.62
N TYR A 24 3.92 9.40 9.44
CA TYR A 24 2.52 9.71 9.17
C TYR A 24 2.10 11.03 9.85
N PRO A 25 1.10 11.75 9.32
CA PRO A 25 0.49 12.86 10.04
C PRO A 25 0.03 12.39 11.42
N LYS A 26 0.44 13.07 12.50
CA LYS A 26 0.14 12.66 13.89
C LYS A 26 -1.35 12.42 14.12
N ASP A 27 -2.18 13.31 13.59
CA ASP A 27 -3.65 13.23 13.72
C ASP A 27 -4.23 11.93 13.20
N LYS A 28 -3.56 11.32 12.22
CA LYS A 28 -3.92 10.02 11.68
C LYS A 28 -3.48 8.91 12.64
N LEU A 29 -2.22 8.91 13.09
CA LEU A 29 -1.68 7.92 14.04
C LEU A 29 -2.50 7.83 15.33
N ASP A 30 -2.85 8.98 15.92
CA ASP A 30 -3.63 9.05 17.17
C ASP A 30 -4.98 8.33 17.04
N ILE A 31 -5.60 8.35 15.86
CA ILE A 31 -6.88 7.71 15.60
C ILE A 31 -6.75 6.18 15.56
N TRP A 32 -5.71 5.64 14.91
CA TRP A 32 -5.48 4.19 14.88
C TRP A 32 -4.97 3.65 16.22
N GLU A 33 -4.10 4.38 16.90
CA GLU A 33 -3.60 4.03 18.24
C GLU A 33 -4.70 4.10 19.32
N SER A 34 -5.77 4.87 19.09
CA SER A 34 -6.94 4.92 19.99
C SER A 34 -7.89 3.71 19.89
N CYS A 35 -7.66 2.78 18.97
CA CYS A 35 -8.52 1.61 18.83
C CYS A 35 -8.19 0.58 19.92
N ALA A 36 -9.21 -0.04 20.51
CA ALA A 36 -9.00 -1.21 21.36
C ALA A 36 -8.40 -2.38 20.54
N GLU A 37 -7.84 -3.38 21.22
CA GLU A 37 -7.19 -4.53 20.59
C GLU A 37 -8.09 -5.27 19.58
N ASN A 38 -9.39 -5.35 19.86
CA ASN A 38 -10.42 -5.95 19.02
C ASN A 38 -11.21 -4.94 18.17
N GLU A 39 -10.75 -3.70 18.07
CA GLU A 39 -11.35 -2.68 17.21
C GLU A 39 -10.43 -2.33 16.05
N ARG A 40 -11.04 -1.97 14.92
CA ARG A 40 -10.33 -1.45 13.75
C ARG A 40 -11.05 -0.20 13.26
N MET A 41 -10.28 0.72 12.68
CA MET A 41 -10.82 1.89 12.00
C MET A 41 -10.94 1.61 10.51
N CYS A 42 -12.13 1.81 9.95
CA CYS A 42 -12.33 1.61 8.52
C CYS A 42 -11.60 2.70 7.72
N CYS A 43 -10.71 2.33 6.80
CA CYS A 43 -9.95 3.29 5.99
C CYS A 43 -10.78 3.97 4.88
N ARG A 44 -12.01 3.50 4.63
CA ARG A 44 -12.93 4.03 3.62
C ARG A 44 -13.94 5.03 4.19
N CYS A 45 -14.67 4.63 5.22
CA CYS A 45 -15.74 5.44 5.83
C CYS A 45 -15.37 6.05 7.18
N PHE A 46 -14.20 5.73 7.74
CA PHE A 46 -13.73 6.21 9.04
C PHE A 46 -14.61 5.84 10.25
N ASN A 47 -15.44 4.81 10.12
CA ASN A 47 -16.15 4.23 11.26
C ASN A 47 -15.30 3.16 11.93
N LYS A 48 -15.37 3.09 13.27
CA LYS A 48 -14.83 1.96 14.03
C LYS A 48 -15.72 0.74 13.86
N PHE A 49 -15.11 -0.44 13.84
CA PHE A 49 -15.81 -1.72 13.82
C PHE A 49 -15.04 -2.75 14.67
N VAL A 50 -15.76 -3.73 15.19
CA VAL A 50 -15.22 -4.77 16.06
C VAL A 50 -14.85 -5.99 15.23
N VAL A 51 -13.68 -6.56 15.51
CA VAL A 51 -13.17 -7.78 14.91
C VAL A 51 -13.01 -8.89 15.95
N ASP A 52 -13.07 -10.14 15.49
CA ASP A 52 -12.73 -11.29 16.30
C ASP A 52 -11.21 -11.50 16.40
N LYS A 53 -10.79 -12.60 17.05
CA LYS A 53 -9.38 -12.96 17.22
C LYS A 53 -8.64 -13.29 15.91
N PHE A 54 -9.36 -13.48 14.81
CA PHE A 54 -8.82 -13.75 13.48
C PHE A 54 -8.88 -12.52 12.57
N GLY A 55 -9.30 -11.36 13.10
CA GLY A 55 -9.46 -10.13 12.33
C GLY A 55 -10.77 -10.06 11.53
N THR A 56 -11.67 -11.03 11.69
CA THR A 56 -12.96 -11.05 10.97
C THR A 56 -13.92 -10.08 11.64
N ALA A 57 -14.60 -9.24 10.85
CA ALA A 57 -15.59 -8.30 11.37
C ALA A 57 -16.75 -9.05 12.05
N VAL A 58 -17.05 -8.69 13.31
CA VAL A 58 -18.17 -9.24 14.08
C VAL A 58 -19.49 -8.62 13.62
N SER A 59 -19.47 -7.35 13.21
CA SER A 59 -20.63 -6.63 12.68
C SER A 59 -20.54 -6.52 11.16
N LEU A 60 -21.35 -7.30 10.44
CA LEU A 60 -21.38 -7.36 8.96
C LEU A 60 -22.22 -6.26 8.30
N GLY A 61 -22.26 -5.06 8.90
CA GLY A 61 -22.93 -3.92 8.28
C GLY A 61 -22.22 -3.52 6.98
N PRO A 62 -22.97 -3.13 5.92
CA PRO A 62 -22.35 -2.68 4.69
C PRO A 62 -21.57 -1.37 4.94
N CYS A 63 -20.38 -1.25 4.38
CA CYS A 63 -19.62 0.00 4.45
C CYS A 63 -20.12 0.94 3.34
N ILE A 64 -20.61 2.12 3.74
CA ILE A 64 -21.05 3.16 2.80
C ILE A 64 -19.98 4.27 2.79
N TYR A 65 -19.35 4.51 1.64
CA TYR A 65 -18.17 5.38 1.54
C TYR A 65 -18.08 6.12 0.21
N HIS A 66 -17.22 7.15 0.16
CA HIS A 66 -16.80 7.81 -1.06
C HIS A 66 -15.44 7.28 -1.47
N TRP A 67 -15.32 6.74 -2.68
CA TRP A 67 -14.01 6.31 -3.20
C TRP A 67 -13.16 7.50 -3.68
N GLY A 68 -13.81 8.60 -4.08
CA GLY A 68 -13.15 9.79 -4.59
C GLY A 68 -12.83 10.77 -3.47
N LYS A 69 -11.72 11.51 -3.61
CA LYS A 69 -11.38 12.60 -2.68
C LYS A 69 -12.19 13.87 -3.00
N PRO A 70 -12.44 14.75 -2.00
CA PRO A 70 -12.96 16.09 -2.24
C PRO A 70 -11.98 16.91 -3.09
N VAL A 71 -12.47 17.50 -4.18
CA VAL A 71 -11.71 18.35 -5.09
C VAL A 71 -12.32 19.74 -5.13
N ARG A 72 -11.48 20.77 -5.22
CA ARG A 72 -11.94 22.14 -5.40
C ARG A 72 -12.39 22.32 -6.84
N GLN A 73 -13.66 22.62 -7.04
CA GLN A 73 -14.23 22.95 -8.34
C GLN A 73 -14.71 24.39 -8.36
N LYS A 74 -14.58 25.03 -9.53
CA LYS A 74 -15.00 26.42 -9.73
C LYS A 74 -16.46 26.44 -10.16
N SER A 75 -17.29 27.11 -9.39
CA SER A 75 -18.70 27.27 -9.67
C SER A 75 -18.95 28.64 -10.30
N PHE A 76 -19.80 28.68 -11.33
CA PHE A 76 -20.02 29.88 -12.12
C PHE A 76 -20.75 30.94 -11.28
N GLY A 77 -20.05 32.01 -10.90
CA GLY A 77 -20.59 33.13 -10.13
C GLY A 77 -20.57 32.97 -8.61
N SER A 78 -20.26 31.79 -8.06
CA SER A 78 -20.30 31.49 -6.61
C SER A 78 -18.93 31.14 -5.98
N GLY A 79 -17.84 31.15 -6.75
CA GLY A 79 -16.49 30.93 -6.24
C GLY A 79 -16.03 29.48 -6.41
N PHE A 80 -15.56 28.84 -5.32
CA PHE A 80 -15.09 27.46 -5.32
C PHE A 80 -15.91 26.61 -4.35
N GLU A 81 -16.34 25.44 -4.81
CA GLU A 81 -17.00 24.41 -4.02
C GLU A 81 -16.07 23.21 -3.84
N LEU A 82 -16.19 22.52 -2.70
CA LEU A 82 -15.40 21.34 -2.39
C LEU A 82 -16.29 20.10 -2.50
N LEU A 83 -16.19 19.43 -3.65
CA LEU A 83 -17.09 18.34 -4.03
C LEU A 83 -16.32 17.03 -4.14
N TYR A 84 -16.93 15.92 -3.75
CA TYR A 84 -16.33 14.61 -3.93
C TYR A 84 -16.19 14.26 -5.42
N SER A 85 -14.98 13.93 -5.85
CA SER A 85 -14.69 13.54 -7.25
C SER A 85 -15.50 12.33 -7.75
N CYS A 86 -16.01 11.49 -6.84
CA CYS A 86 -16.78 10.31 -7.20
C CYS A 86 -18.22 10.56 -7.61
N CYS A 87 -18.89 11.54 -7.01
CA CYS A 87 -20.34 11.75 -7.18
C CYS A 87 -20.76 13.22 -7.19
N GLN A 88 -19.82 14.15 -7.04
CA GLN A 88 -20.04 15.60 -6.94
C GLN A 88 -20.89 16.02 -5.73
N ALA A 89 -21.09 15.14 -4.74
CA ALA A 89 -21.73 15.51 -3.48
C ALA A 89 -20.83 16.43 -2.65
N ASP A 90 -21.45 17.26 -1.80
CA ASP A 90 -20.76 18.14 -0.87
C ASP A 90 -19.93 17.38 0.17
N LEU A 91 -18.89 18.03 0.71
CA LEU A 91 -18.12 17.50 1.83
C LEU A 91 -19.05 17.18 3.03
N GLY A 92 -18.88 16.00 3.61
CA GLY A 92 -19.66 15.53 4.77
C GLY A 92 -20.94 14.76 4.42
N GLN A 93 -21.35 14.70 3.15
CA GLN A 93 -22.46 13.87 2.71
C GLN A 93 -22.15 12.36 2.84
N THR A 94 -23.19 11.56 3.05
CA THR A 94 -23.09 10.10 3.10
C THR A 94 -22.43 9.54 1.84
N GLY A 95 -21.67 8.45 2.01
CA GLY A 95 -20.96 7.77 0.91
C GLY A 95 -21.84 7.41 -0.28
N CYS A 96 -21.29 7.52 -1.49
CA CYS A 96 -21.99 7.17 -2.73
C CYS A 96 -21.77 5.72 -3.20
N GLN A 97 -20.90 4.96 -2.52
CA GLN A 97 -20.62 3.56 -2.82
C GLN A 97 -20.90 2.68 -1.61
N ILE A 98 -21.39 1.48 -1.87
CA ILE A 98 -21.67 0.45 -0.86
C ILE A 98 -20.71 -0.71 -1.08
N CYS A 99 -20.01 -1.13 -0.03
CA CYS A 99 -19.27 -2.38 0.06
C CYS A 99 -20.09 -3.39 0.88
N PRO A 100 -20.74 -4.37 0.24
CA PRO A 100 -21.56 -5.37 0.93
C PRO A 100 -20.74 -6.28 1.86
N ALA A 101 -19.47 -6.50 1.54
CA ALA A 101 -18.56 -7.30 2.37
C ALA A 101 -18.19 -6.60 3.70
N GLY A 102 -18.53 -5.32 3.84
CA GLY A 102 -18.39 -4.57 5.08
C GLY A 102 -17.16 -3.67 5.12
N HIS A 103 -16.68 -3.41 6.33
CA HIS A 103 -15.59 -2.48 6.60
C HIS A 103 -14.23 -3.12 6.38
N VAL A 104 -13.28 -2.32 5.88
CA VAL A 104 -11.90 -2.72 5.63
C VAL A 104 -10.92 -1.77 6.31
N HIS A 105 -9.74 -2.26 6.70
CA HIS A 105 -8.70 -1.46 7.36
C HIS A 105 -7.34 -1.63 6.66
N ASP A 106 -6.44 -0.69 6.89
CA ASP A 106 -5.06 -0.69 6.38
C ASP A 106 -4.04 -0.60 7.53
N SER A 107 -4.43 -1.01 8.74
CA SER A 107 -3.58 -0.85 9.94
C SER A 107 -2.28 -1.65 9.87
N ASN A 108 -2.26 -2.77 9.14
CA ASN A 108 -1.03 -3.52 8.88
C ASN A 108 0.04 -2.66 8.18
N LYS A 109 -0.36 -1.66 7.36
CA LYS A 109 0.58 -0.67 6.79
C LYS A 109 1.46 0.08 7.79
N ARG A 110 1.07 0.08 9.07
CA ARG A 110 1.68 0.92 10.11
C ARG A 110 2.20 0.11 11.29
N LEU A 111 1.52 -0.97 11.62
CA LEU A 111 1.72 -1.71 12.85
C LEU A 111 2.43 -3.05 12.64
N ASP A 112 2.51 -3.53 11.40
CA ASP A 112 3.09 -4.83 11.07
C ASP A 112 4.37 -4.64 10.23
N LEU A 113 5.51 -5.01 10.80
CA LEU A 113 6.80 -5.06 10.10
C LEU A 113 7.29 -6.52 9.94
N ASP A 114 6.45 -7.51 10.24
CA ASP A 114 6.82 -8.91 10.14
C ASP A 114 6.83 -9.34 8.67
N GLY A 115 7.84 -10.13 8.30
CA GLY A 115 8.03 -10.62 6.94
C GLY A 115 8.64 -9.59 5.97
N PHE A 116 9.11 -8.45 6.48
CA PHE A 116 9.88 -7.52 5.66
C PHE A 116 11.29 -8.04 5.37
N ILE A 117 11.69 -7.98 4.10
CA ILE A 117 13.05 -8.30 3.64
C ILE A 117 13.81 -7.01 3.32
N THR A 118 15.14 -7.07 3.40
CA THR A 118 16.02 -5.97 2.99
C THR A 118 16.80 -6.37 1.75
N MET A 119 16.96 -5.45 0.80
CA MET A 119 17.80 -5.69 -0.37
C MET A 119 19.25 -5.97 0.02
N LEU A 120 19.91 -6.81 -0.76
CA LEU A 120 21.31 -7.17 -0.54
C LEU A 120 22.24 -6.12 -1.17
N PRO A 121 23.46 -5.93 -0.62
CA PRO A 121 24.45 -5.07 -1.23
C PRO A 121 24.80 -5.50 -2.67
N ALA A 122 24.94 -4.53 -3.56
CA ALA A 122 25.39 -4.77 -4.93
C ALA A 122 26.73 -5.51 -4.93
N LEU A 123 26.82 -6.56 -5.74
CA LEU A 123 28.10 -7.25 -5.95
C LEU A 123 29.07 -6.29 -6.67
N PRO A 124 30.40 -6.42 -6.46
CA PRO A 124 31.37 -5.59 -7.15
C PRO A 124 31.23 -5.73 -8.67
N VAL A 125 30.69 -4.69 -9.31
CA VAL A 125 30.54 -4.64 -10.76
C VAL A 125 31.82 -4.09 -11.39
N ASP A 126 32.20 -4.60 -12.56
CA ASP A 126 33.27 -4.02 -13.37
C ASP A 126 32.99 -2.51 -13.59
N PRO A 127 33.92 -1.60 -13.26
CA PRO A 127 33.73 -0.15 -13.43
C PRO A 127 33.52 0.29 -14.89
N THR A 128 33.69 -0.61 -15.86
CA THR A 128 33.34 -0.38 -17.28
C THR A 128 31.89 -0.73 -17.61
N SER A 129 31.17 -1.42 -16.71
CA SER A 129 29.76 -1.76 -16.87
C SER A 129 28.88 -0.55 -16.56
N SER A 130 28.28 0.03 -17.57
CA SER A 130 27.31 1.13 -17.44
C SER A 130 25.89 0.63 -17.12
N ILE A 131 25.73 -0.58 -16.58
CA ILE A 131 24.42 -1.18 -16.35
C ILE A 131 23.84 -0.59 -15.06
N CYS A 132 22.95 0.38 -15.20
CA CYS A 132 22.08 0.80 -14.12
C CYS A 132 20.87 -0.16 -14.10
N ASN A 133 20.67 -0.85 -12.98
CA ASN A 133 19.52 -1.72 -12.75
C ASN A 133 18.31 -0.82 -12.49
N VAL A 134 17.51 -0.59 -13.53
CA VAL A 134 16.29 0.24 -13.47
C VAL A 134 15.08 -0.64 -13.74
N TYR A 135 14.11 -0.62 -12.82
CA TYR A 135 12.86 -1.34 -12.95
C TYR A 135 11.65 -0.45 -12.66
N ALA A 136 10.61 -0.59 -13.46
CA ALA A 136 9.29 -0.06 -13.13
C ALA A 136 8.49 -1.12 -12.37
N VAL A 137 7.82 -0.71 -11.29
CA VAL A 137 7.05 -1.59 -10.40
C VAL A 137 5.65 -1.06 -10.21
N ASP A 138 4.68 -1.95 -10.28
CA ASP A 138 3.28 -1.66 -10.01
C ASP A 138 2.65 -2.87 -9.31
N CYS A 139 1.99 -2.63 -8.18
CA CYS A 139 1.32 -3.66 -7.40
C CYS A 139 -0.19 -3.41 -7.35
N GLU A 140 -0.95 -4.50 -7.43
CA GLU A 140 -2.35 -4.49 -7.08
C GLU A 140 -2.54 -5.16 -5.72
N MET A 141 -3.42 -4.58 -4.91
CA MET A 141 -3.64 -4.98 -3.53
C MET A 141 -5.12 -5.17 -3.24
N VAL A 142 -5.40 -6.04 -2.29
CA VAL A 142 -6.76 -6.36 -1.80
C VAL A 142 -6.87 -6.13 -0.31
N TYR A 143 -8.10 -6.01 0.17
CA TYR A 143 -8.40 -5.97 1.59
C TYR A 143 -8.72 -7.37 2.10
N THR A 144 -8.07 -7.78 3.17
CA THR A 144 -8.25 -9.04 3.88
C THR A 144 -8.55 -8.78 5.35
N THR A 145 -8.76 -9.83 6.13
CA THR A 145 -8.97 -9.72 7.59
C THR A 145 -7.75 -9.21 8.35
N ALA A 146 -6.56 -9.26 7.74
CA ALA A 146 -5.32 -8.71 8.32
C ALA A 146 -5.05 -7.26 7.86
N GLY A 147 -5.77 -6.77 6.86
CA GLY A 147 -5.62 -5.42 6.33
C GLY A 147 -5.38 -5.42 4.83
N PHE A 148 -4.38 -4.68 4.36
CA PHE A 148 -4.10 -4.53 2.93
C PHE A 148 -2.95 -5.43 2.49
N GLU A 149 -3.20 -6.37 1.57
CA GLU A 149 -2.23 -7.39 1.14
C GLU A 149 -2.01 -7.36 -0.38
N LEU A 150 -0.81 -7.79 -0.82
CA LEU A 150 -0.45 -7.93 -2.22
C LEU A 150 -1.32 -8.99 -2.92
N ALA A 151 -1.72 -8.69 -4.14
CA ALA A 151 -2.60 -9.54 -4.95
C ALA A 151 -2.14 -9.68 -6.40
N ARG A 152 -1.37 -8.71 -6.93
CA ARG A 152 -0.62 -8.84 -8.17
C ARG A 152 0.63 -7.97 -8.10
N VAL A 153 1.70 -8.41 -8.73
CA VAL A 153 2.89 -7.58 -8.96
C VAL A 153 3.26 -7.63 -10.43
N THR A 154 3.60 -6.47 -10.97
CA THR A 154 4.20 -6.32 -12.30
C THR A 154 5.52 -5.58 -12.17
N VAL A 155 6.59 -6.16 -12.70
CA VAL A 155 7.93 -5.55 -12.78
C VAL A 155 8.36 -5.53 -14.25
N VAL A 156 8.80 -4.37 -14.71
CA VAL A 156 9.21 -4.11 -16.09
C VAL A 156 10.64 -3.59 -16.11
N ASP A 157 11.47 -4.12 -17.01
CA ASP A 157 12.86 -3.68 -17.18
C ASP A 157 12.99 -2.41 -18.05
N SER A 158 14.21 -1.90 -18.18
CA SER A 158 14.53 -0.73 -19.01
C SER A 158 14.26 -0.92 -20.51
N HIS A 159 14.02 -2.16 -20.96
CA HIS A 159 13.65 -2.49 -22.34
C HIS A 159 12.13 -2.64 -22.50
N LEU A 160 11.35 -2.23 -21.50
CA LEU A 160 9.89 -2.33 -21.46
C LEU A 160 9.38 -3.79 -21.49
N ARG A 161 10.19 -4.74 -21.06
CA ARG A 161 9.79 -6.16 -20.96
C ARG A 161 9.33 -6.45 -19.55
N SER A 162 8.17 -7.10 -19.42
CA SER A 162 7.73 -7.64 -18.14
C SER A 162 8.64 -8.80 -17.73
N VAL A 163 9.39 -8.59 -16.64
CA VAL A 163 10.27 -9.60 -16.03
C VAL A 163 9.55 -10.35 -14.92
N ILE A 164 8.57 -9.72 -14.27
CA ILE A 164 7.63 -10.34 -13.34
C ILE A 164 6.22 -9.84 -13.70
N ASP A 165 5.27 -10.76 -13.83
CA ASP A 165 3.83 -10.48 -13.83
C ASP A 165 3.14 -11.69 -13.20
N ARG A 166 2.68 -11.55 -11.97
CA ARG A 166 2.17 -12.65 -11.15
C ARG A 166 0.98 -12.22 -10.32
N ILE A 167 -0.06 -13.05 -10.33
CA ILE A 167 -1.16 -12.96 -9.37
C ILE A 167 -0.72 -13.68 -8.10
N VAL A 168 -0.83 -13.01 -6.95
CA VAL A 168 -0.38 -13.49 -5.66
C VAL A 168 -1.59 -13.87 -4.81
N LYS A 169 -1.53 -15.01 -4.16
CA LYS A 169 -2.54 -15.45 -3.20
C LYS A 169 -2.30 -14.77 -1.85
N PRO A 170 -3.25 -13.97 -1.34
CA PRO A 170 -3.14 -13.39 0.00
C PRO A 170 -3.13 -14.49 1.07
N ASP A 171 -2.42 -14.23 2.18
CA ASP A 171 -2.32 -15.18 3.28
C ASP A 171 -3.59 -15.22 4.14
N ASN A 172 -4.35 -14.12 4.14
CA ASN A 172 -5.57 -13.99 4.94
C ASN A 172 -6.83 -13.96 4.07
N PRO A 173 -7.99 -14.35 4.63
CA PRO A 173 -9.26 -14.30 3.92
C PRO A 173 -9.56 -12.91 3.33
N ILE A 174 -9.90 -12.88 2.04
CA ILE A 174 -10.23 -11.66 1.33
C ILE A 174 -11.58 -11.14 1.80
N VAL A 175 -11.62 -9.87 2.18
CA VAL A 175 -12.84 -9.11 2.49
C VAL A 175 -13.32 -8.38 1.24
N ASP A 176 -12.43 -7.71 0.51
CA ASP A 176 -12.78 -6.96 -0.70
C ASP A 176 -11.59 -6.92 -1.68
N CYS A 177 -11.80 -7.35 -2.92
CA CYS A 177 -10.78 -7.38 -3.98
C CYS A 177 -10.40 -5.99 -4.50
N ASN A 178 -11.10 -4.94 -4.08
CA ASN A 178 -10.91 -3.57 -4.53
C ASN A 178 -10.99 -3.44 -6.06
N SER A 179 -11.83 -4.25 -6.71
CA SER A 179 -11.84 -4.50 -8.16
C SER A 179 -11.99 -3.25 -9.02
N ARG A 180 -12.55 -2.14 -8.48
CA ARG A 180 -12.58 -0.82 -9.13
C ARG A 180 -11.19 -0.36 -9.55
N PHE A 181 -10.21 -0.61 -8.68
CA PHE A 181 -8.83 -0.19 -8.87
C PHE A 181 -7.97 -1.35 -9.37
N SER A 182 -8.13 -2.53 -8.76
CA SER A 182 -7.25 -3.67 -9.07
C SER A 182 -7.60 -4.42 -10.34
N GLY A 183 -8.85 -4.34 -10.82
CA GLY A 183 -9.35 -5.20 -11.89
C GLY A 183 -9.34 -6.71 -11.55
N LEU A 184 -9.01 -7.08 -10.30
CA LEU A 184 -8.89 -8.47 -9.86
C LEU A 184 -10.25 -9.07 -9.47
N GLN A 185 -10.38 -10.37 -9.73
CA GLN A 185 -11.50 -11.20 -9.30
C GLN A 185 -11.03 -12.15 -8.20
N ALA A 186 -11.89 -12.41 -7.21
CA ALA A 186 -11.53 -13.22 -6.03
C ALA A 186 -11.10 -14.64 -6.43
N GLU A 187 -11.73 -15.20 -7.46
CA GLU A 187 -11.47 -16.55 -7.95
C GLU A 187 -10.02 -16.69 -8.46
N ASN A 188 -9.51 -15.66 -9.14
CA ASN A 188 -8.14 -15.67 -9.66
C ASN A 188 -7.11 -15.68 -8.52
N LEU A 189 -7.42 -15.01 -7.41
CA LEU A 189 -6.54 -14.92 -6.24
C LEU A 189 -6.53 -16.22 -5.43
N ILE A 190 -7.71 -16.82 -5.23
CA ILE A 190 -7.85 -18.06 -4.46
C ILE A 190 -7.15 -19.23 -5.17
N ASN A 191 -7.18 -19.24 -6.50
CA ASN A 191 -6.58 -20.27 -7.34
C ASN A 191 -5.09 -20.06 -7.61
N SER A 192 -4.51 -18.91 -7.25
CA SER A 192 -3.06 -18.73 -7.38
C SER A 192 -2.30 -19.59 -6.37
N GLU A 193 -1.18 -20.17 -6.80
CA GLU A 193 -0.25 -20.91 -5.94
C GLU A 193 0.91 -20.02 -5.46
N ILE A 194 1.09 -18.85 -6.10
CA ILE A 194 2.20 -17.92 -5.81
C ILE A 194 1.89 -17.15 -4.55
N ARG A 195 2.85 -17.13 -3.62
CA ARG A 195 2.78 -16.37 -2.36
C ARG A 195 3.70 -15.17 -2.38
N LEU A 196 3.52 -14.27 -1.42
CA LEU A 196 4.39 -13.10 -1.24
C LEU A 196 5.87 -13.49 -1.14
N THR A 197 6.18 -14.58 -0.44
CA THR A 197 7.56 -15.06 -0.28
C THR A 197 8.21 -15.47 -1.59
N ASP A 198 7.45 -16.04 -2.53
CA ASP A 198 7.97 -16.42 -3.85
C ASP A 198 8.37 -15.17 -4.64
N ILE A 199 7.51 -14.14 -4.61
CA ILE A 199 7.79 -12.84 -5.19
C ILE A 199 9.02 -12.20 -4.57
N GLN A 200 9.13 -12.18 -3.23
CA GLN A 200 10.29 -11.64 -2.54
C GLN A 200 11.60 -12.32 -2.97
N MET A 201 11.57 -13.64 -3.18
CA MET A 201 12.73 -14.38 -3.67
C MET A 201 13.09 -14.05 -5.12
N GLU A 202 12.09 -13.88 -5.99
CA GLU A 202 12.31 -13.41 -7.37
C GLU A 202 12.91 -11.98 -7.38
N LEU A 203 12.39 -11.09 -6.54
CA LEU A 203 12.88 -9.72 -6.41
C LEU A 203 14.33 -9.65 -5.93
N LEU A 204 14.71 -10.46 -4.94
CA LEU A 204 16.09 -10.51 -4.44
C LEU A 204 17.10 -11.04 -5.47
N GLN A 205 16.65 -11.68 -6.55
CA GLN A 205 17.51 -12.07 -7.68
C GLN A 205 17.70 -10.93 -8.69
N LEU A 206 16.78 -9.97 -8.72
CA LEU A 206 16.78 -8.86 -9.67
C LEU A 206 17.29 -7.56 -9.07
N TRP A 207 17.08 -7.36 -7.77
CA TRP A 207 17.29 -6.09 -7.07
C TRP A 207 18.40 -6.19 -6.03
N ASP A 208 19.19 -5.12 -5.99
CA ASP A 208 20.23 -4.82 -5.02
C ASP A 208 20.04 -3.40 -4.45
N ASP A 209 20.87 -2.99 -3.50
CA ASP A 209 20.80 -1.67 -2.87
C ASP A 209 21.15 -0.48 -3.79
N GLU A 210 21.64 -0.73 -5.01
CA GLU A 210 21.90 0.27 -6.05
C GLU A 210 20.81 0.29 -7.14
N THR A 211 19.80 -0.60 -7.04
CA THR A 211 18.70 -0.71 -7.99
C THR A 211 17.76 0.49 -7.90
N ILE A 212 17.46 1.10 -9.04
CA ILE A 212 16.52 2.23 -9.14
C ILE A 212 15.13 1.70 -9.48
N LEU A 213 14.17 1.98 -8.59
CA LEU A 213 12.77 1.66 -8.81
C LEU A 213 11.98 2.88 -9.27
N ILE A 214 11.10 2.67 -10.25
CA ILE A 214 10.20 3.67 -10.82
C ILE A 214 8.77 3.18 -10.61
N GLY A 215 7.87 4.05 -10.19
CA GLY A 215 6.46 3.69 -10.03
C GLY A 215 5.65 4.83 -9.45
N HIS A 216 4.33 4.70 -9.47
CA HIS A 216 3.44 5.71 -8.90
C HIS A 216 3.08 5.34 -7.45
N SER A 217 3.50 6.16 -6.50
CA SER A 217 3.26 5.90 -5.06
C SER A 217 3.94 4.62 -4.53
N LEU A 218 5.19 4.39 -4.95
CA LEU A 218 6.04 3.22 -4.62
C LEU A 218 6.04 2.81 -3.14
N GLU A 219 5.80 3.75 -2.22
CA GLU A 219 5.65 3.46 -0.79
C GLU A 219 4.60 2.37 -0.51
N ASN A 220 3.48 2.37 -1.24
CA ASN A 220 2.41 1.41 -1.07
C ASN A 220 2.79 0.06 -1.68
N ASP A 221 3.45 0.08 -2.83
CA ASP A 221 3.96 -1.11 -3.51
C ASP A 221 5.00 -1.82 -2.65
N LEU A 222 6.01 -1.09 -2.17
CA LEU A 222 7.08 -1.64 -1.33
C LEU A 222 6.57 -2.13 0.02
N PHE A 223 5.53 -1.48 0.57
CA PHE A 223 4.85 -1.99 1.75
C PHE A 223 4.13 -3.31 1.46
N ALA A 224 3.39 -3.39 0.36
CA ALA A 224 2.68 -4.61 -0.03
C ALA A 224 3.65 -5.76 -0.35
N LEU A 225 4.80 -5.46 -0.96
CA LEU A 225 5.90 -6.38 -1.21
C LEU A 225 6.67 -6.77 0.07
N LYS A 226 6.44 -6.04 1.18
CA LYS A 226 7.22 -6.14 2.41
C LYS A 226 8.72 -6.06 2.14
N VAL A 227 9.16 -5.01 1.43
CA VAL A 227 10.58 -4.77 1.12
C VAL A 227 11.04 -3.46 1.76
N LEU A 228 12.11 -3.51 2.54
CA LEU A 228 12.84 -2.35 3.06
C LEU A 228 14.02 -2.04 2.14
N GLY A 229 14.07 -0.83 1.61
CA GLY A 229 15.24 -0.33 0.89
C GLY A 229 16.12 0.55 1.78
N LEU A 230 17.43 0.53 1.50
CA LEU A 230 18.36 1.60 1.90
C LEU A 230 18.25 2.70 0.83
N PHE A 231 17.19 3.50 0.89
CA PHE A 231 16.83 4.38 -0.22
C PHE A 231 17.75 5.61 -0.32
N SER A 232 18.69 5.60 -1.26
CA SER A 232 19.47 6.81 -1.60
C SER A 232 18.82 7.64 -2.72
N LYS A 233 17.98 7.06 -3.59
CA LYS A 233 17.37 7.76 -4.75
C LYS A 233 16.02 7.14 -5.17
N ILE A 234 14.90 7.61 -4.60
CA ILE A 234 13.55 7.37 -5.16
C ILE A 234 13.16 8.59 -5.99
N TYR A 235 12.72 8.37 -7.24
CA TYR A 235 12.14 9.42 -8.08
C TYR A 235 10.63 9.17 -8.20
N SER A 236 9.83 10.13 -7.73
CA SER A 236 8.36 10.17 -7.77
C SER A 236 7.86 11.14 -8.81
#